data_AF-A0A173MPW9-F1
#
_entry.id   AF-A0A173MPW9-F1
#
_cell.length_a   1.000
_cell.length_b   1.000
_cell.length_c   1.000
_cell.angle_alpha   90.00
_cell.angle_beta   90.00
_cell.angle_gamma   90.00
#
_symmetry.space_group_name_H-M   'P 1'
#
loop_
_entity.id
_entity.type
_entity.pdbx_description
1 polymer ?
#
loop_
_entity_poly.entity_id
_entity_poly.type
_entity_poly.pdbx_seq_one_letter_code
_entity_poly.pdbx_strand_id
1 'polypeptide(L)'
;MKRTDIPDPLYGDLPALIQHLEKECPGVLETSPVTQANIEEMEATAGFTLPATFKTLWNNKGFCYFNQDEVVCIAYAYCGEGRNFNHLYGFLSMLMKSHMSNSQWVVKAESLLKQFWVLGMVYTDNERWITVCDARQQVYTIYLDAPMTSISDEDLAFSFEEIIPADILPSEDAEAPEVTAAHFLQSNQLQLVTYEEVLALLGVDHLFDYWETGDYDSYVIDEYESEEAYFEERDRIFYHEGDLELNGDLEIPEDYFDLLVVNGNLTVHGKVYSWQDTENAWYVTGNATFDYLHVDYFQKTCGEETAVHMALAWAQDHERVKNMPIRKINTPFFFSWFYNLQSFTFGPDTVITALYDGDQLSTYTTNNPFLQWHDFTYAFRPEFYYPVEKPHHDYLSINPAAIYEALKNSQPVFIEGVTAEGIQLTQQAVTLGAIGDALGTIRLLQQAIEKSPAYYKAYYHIAQYLISQSAFAQAMDFAEKGIALTPTKLLYDVNCMEQAALCAVRLGEYDKATAWCQKALLKNENAYFAMRVLGEVLILQKQVQKAIPYLQKSIWHESIFSNNWLLGLAYHFSGDAGKAEEYYQRAAKHSNLGKPYSKQTDLNYVYGEPIVFDIN
;
A
#
# COMPACT_ATOMS: atom_id res chain seq x y z
N MET A 1 -28.31 3.69 29.33
CA MET A 1 -29.70 4.03 29.03
C MET A 1 -30.33 2.82 28.35
N LYS A 2 -31.59 2.49 28.66
CA LYS A 2 -32.31 1.42 27.94
C LYS A 2 -33.03 2.00 26.73
N ARG A 3 -33.33 1.17 25.72
CA ARG A 3 -34.17 1.57 24.56
C ARG A 3 -35.44 2.31 24.99
N THR A 4 -36.11 1.81 26.03
CA THR A 4 -37.40 2.31 26.54
C THR A 4 -37.33 3.68 27.20
N ASP A 5 -36.13 4.16 27.50
CA ASP A 5 -35.92 5.45 28.18
C ASP A 5 -35.99 6.62 27.18
N ILE A 6 -35.90 6.34 25.87
CA ILE A 6 -35.95 7.34 24.79
C ILE A 6 -37.35 7.29 24.13
N PRO A 7 -38.06 8.43 24.02
CA PRO A 7 -39.33 8.50 23.28
C PRO A 7 -39.20 8.03 21.83
N ASP A 8 -40.07 7.11 21.40
CA ASP A 8 -40.03 6.52 20.05
C ASP A 8 -39.90 7.53 18.89
N PRO A 9 -40.58 8.71 18.89
CA PRO A 9 -40.45 9.68 17.81
C PRO A 9 -39.03 10.22 17.61
N LEU A 10 -38.17 10.17 18.64
CA LEU A 10 -36.81 10.70 18.56
C LEU A 10 -35.88 9.81 17.74
N TYR A 11 -36.13 8.51 17.65
CA TYR A 11 -35.32 7.62 16.82
C TYR A 11 -35.41 7.96 15.32
N GLY A 12 -36.49 8.63 14.90
CA GLY A 12 -36.67 9.16 13.55
C GLY A 12 -36.02 10.52 13.29
N ASP A 13 -35.59 11.25 14.32
CA ASP A 13 -35.05 12.62 14.26
C ASP A 13 -33.72 12.69 15.04
N LEU A 14 -32.65 12.31 14.35
CA LEU A 14 -31.31 12.22 14.93
C LEU A 14 -30.83 13.55 15.58
N PRO A 15 -30.99 14.74 14.98
CA PRO A 15 -30.69 16.00 15.66
C PRO A 15 -31.48 16.21 16.96
N ALA A 16 -32.78 15.94 16.98
CA ALA A 16 -33.60 16.06 18.19
C ALA A 16 -33.20 15.03 19.25
N LEU A 17 -32.86 13.82 18.83
CA LEU A 17 -32.35 12.78 19.73
C LEU A 17 -31.05 13.19 20.40
N ILE A 18 -30.08 13.72 19.65
CA ILE A 18 -28.82 14.22 20.22
C ILE A 18 -29.07 15.30 21.28
N GLN A 19 -30.01 16.22 21.02
CA GLN A 19 -30.40 17.23 21.99
C GLN A 19 -31.04 16.62 23.25
N HIS A 20 -31.85 15.58 23.10
CA HIS A 20 -32.46 14.87 24.21
C HIS A 20 -31.40 14.11 25.05
N LEU A 21 -30.51 13.35 24.40
CA LEU A 21 -29.46 12.58 25.06
C LEU A 21 -28.51 13.47 25.84
N GLU A 22 -28.11 14.61 25.29
CA GLU A 22 -27.26 15.58 25.99
C GLU A 22 -27.92 16.11 27.27
N LYS A 23 -29.24 16.31 27.24
CA LYS A 23 -30.00 16.83 28.38
C LYS A 23 -30.20 15.77 29.47
N GLU A 24 -30.56 14.54 29.09
CA GLU A 24 -30.89 13.48 30.03
C GLU A 24 -29.64 12.75 30.55
N CYS A 25 -28.54 12.76 29.80
CA CYS A 25 -27.26 12.11 30.13
C CYS A 25 -26.08 13.08 29.95
N PRO A 26 -25.99 14.13 30.78
CA PRO A 26 -24.94 15.15 30.64
C PRO A 26 -23.55 14.55 30.86
N GLY A 27 -22.63 14.85 29.94
CA GLY A 27 -21.22 14.41 30.01
C GLY A 27 -20.92 13.06 29.36
N VAL A 28 -21.93 12.38 28.79
CA VAL A 28 -21.76 11.11 28.05
C VAL A 28 -21.59 11.32 26.54
N LEU A 29 -22.16 12.39 26.00
CA LEU A 29 -22.01 12.75 24.59
C LEU A 29 -20.58 13.25 24.31
N GLU A 30 -19.82 12.45 23.57
CA GLU A 30 -18.51 12.82 23.05
C GLU A 30 -18.66 13.61 21.75
N THR A 31 -17.86 14.66 21.60
CA THR A 31 -17.87 15.48 20.38
C THR A 31 -16.48 15.78 19.85
N SER A 32 -16.36 15.78 18.51
CA SER A 32 -15.14 16.18 17.80
C SER A 32 -15.46 17.36 16.87
N PRO A 33 -14.67 18.46 16.91
CA PRO A 33 -14.96 19.65 16.10
C PRO A 33 -15.01 19.35 14.59
N VAL A 34 -16.01 19.92 13.91
CA VAL A 34 -16.15 19.86 12.45
C VAL A 34 -16.00 21.27 11.90
N THR A 35 -15.07 21.46 10.98
CA THR A 35 -14.82 22.77 10.36
C THR A 35 -15.66 22.96 9.10
N GLN A 36 -15.81 24.21 8.66
CA GLN A 36 -16.46 24.51 7.38
C GLN A 36 -15.75 23.81 6.19
N ALA A 37 -14.43 23.69 6.23
CA ALA A 37 -13.67 22.96 5.21
C ALA A 37 -14.01 21.47 5.19
N ASN A 38 -14.28 20.86 6.35
CA ASN A 38 -14.73 19.46 6.41
C ASN A 38 -16.10 19.28 5.75
N ILE A 39 -17.03 20.22 5.98
CA ILE A 39 -18.35 20.18 5.34
C ILE A 39 -18.23 20.35 3.82
N GLU A 40 -17.40 21.29 3.36
CA GLU A 40 -17.13 21.50 1.93
C GLU A 40 -16.53 20.26 1.27
N GLU A 41 -15.63 19.58 1.96
CA GLU A 41 -15.03 18.32 1.51
C GLU A 41 -16.05 17.17 1.47
N MET A 42 -16.95 17.09 2.45
CA MET A 42 -18.05 16.12 2.42
C MET A 42 -18.99 16.40 1.24
N GLU A 43 -19.39 17.65 1.00
CA GLU A 43 -20.23 18.03 -0.13
C GLU A 43 -19.54 17.75 -1.49
N ALA A 44 -18.23 18.01 -1.58
CA ALA A 44 -17.43 17.66 -2.75
C ALA A 44 -17.37 16.15 -3.00
N THR A 45 -17.26 15.35 -1.92
CA THR A 45 -17.24 13.88 -2.01
C THR A 45 -18.62 13.30 -2.33
N ALA A 46 -19.67 13.88 -1.77
CA ALA A 46 -21.06 13.50 -2.03
C ALA A 46 -21.49 13.84 -3.47
N GLY A 47 -20.91 14.89 -4.05
CA GLY A 47 -21.35 15.45 -5.32
C GLY A 47 -22.62 16.30 -5.21
N PHE A 48 -23.07 16.60 -3.98
CA PHE A 48 -24.24 17.44 -3.70
C PHE A 48 -24.14 18.14 -2.35
N THR A 49 -24.95 19.18 -2.16
CA THR A 49 -25.00 19.93 -0.90
C THR A 49 -25.73 19.17 0.19
N LEU A 50 -25.18 19.13 1.41
CA LEU A 50 -25.77 18.40 2.54
C LEU A 50 -26.90 19.19 3.22
N PRO A 51 -27.83 18.53 3.93
CA PRO A 51 -28.97 19.19 4.57
C PRO A 51 -28.58 20.28 5.57
N ALA A 52 -29.28 21.42 5.52
CA ALA A 52 -29.01 22.58 6.38
C ALA A 52 -29.13 22.27 7.89
N THR A 53 -30.03 21.37 8.27
CA THR A 53 -30.21 20.91 9.65
C THR A 53 -28.94 20.22 10.19
N PHE A 54 -28.34 19.35 9.39
CA PHE A 54 -27.11 18.65 9.74
C PHE A 54 -25.88 19.54 9.70
N LYS A 55 -25.78 20.44 8.71
CA LYS A 55 -24.74 21.48 8.72
C LYS A 55 -24.79 22.35 9.97
N THR A 56 -25.99 22.68 10.44
CA THR A 56 -26.18 23.42 11.70
C THR A 56 -25.76 22.57 12.91
N LEU A 57 -26.12 21.29 12.94
CA LEU A 57 -25.70 20.36 13.99
C LEU A 57 -24.16 20.28 14.07
N TRP A 58 -23.48 20.03 12.94
CA TRP A 58 -22.03 19.87 12.90
C TRP A 58 -21.28 21.16 13.18
N ASN A 59 -21.76 22.31 12.70
CA ASN A 59 -21.15 23.61 13.04
C ASN A 59 -21.27 23.95 14.52
N ASN A 60 -22.35 23.52 15.19
CA ASN A 60 -22.58 23.83 16.60
C ASN A 60 -21.96 22.82 17.56
N LYS A 61 -22.02 21.52 17.23
CA LYS A 61 -21.61 20.42 18.11
C LYS A 61 -20.44 19.60 17.58
N GLY A 62 -20.22 19.61 16.27
CA GLY A 62 -19.26 18.72 15.62
C GLY A 62 -19.83 17.34 15.30
N PHE A 63 -18.92 16.40 15.09
CA PHE A 63 -19.22 14.97 15.10
C PHE A 63 -19.68 14.60 16.50
N CYS A 64 -20.74 13.79 16.62
CA CYS A 64 -21.32 13.41 17.90
C CYS A 64 -21.31 11.88 18.05
N TYR A 65 -20.83 11.40 19.19
CA TYR A 65 -20.86 9.99 19.57
C TYR A 65 -21.40 9.85 20.98
N PHE A 66 -22.42 9.01 21.15
CA PHE A 66 -23.02 8.67 22.42
C PHE A 66 -23.05 7.16 22.55
N ASN A 67 -22.58 6.65 23.69
CA ASN A 67 -22.66 5.23 24.01
C ASN A 67 -22.97 5.07 25.50
N GLN A 68 -24.13 4.48 25.81
CA GLN A 68 -24.49 4.20 27.20
C GLN A 68 -25.44 3.01 27.34
N ASP A 69 -24.96 1.97 28.03
CA ASP A 69 -25.62 0.68 28.23
C ASP A 69 -26.05 0.04 26.89
N GLU A 70 -27.34 0.08 26.54
CA GLU A 70 -27.92 -0.61 25.38
C GLU A 70 -28.05 0.29 24.13
N VAL A 71 -27.76 1.60 24.26
CA VAL A 71 -28.00 2.57 23.18
C VAL A 71 -26.69 3.21 22.73
N VAL A 72 -26.43 3.12 21.44
CA VAL A 72 -25.38 3.88 20.75
C VAL A 72 -26.02 4.81 19.73
N CYS A 73 -25.61 6.07 19.72
CA CYS A 73 -26.08 7.10 18.81
C CYS A 73 -24.90 7.88 18.23
N ILE A 74 -24.86 8.01 16.91
CA ILE A 74 -23.76 8.62 16.18
C ILE A 74 -24.33 9.58 15.13
N ALA A 75 -23.87 10.84 15.13
CA ALA A 75 -24.03 11.72 13.98
C ALA A 75 -22.68 11.92 13.30
N TYR A 76 -22.57 11.38 12.09
CA TYR A 76 -21.35 11.33 11.30
C TYR A 76 -21.04 12.68 10.64
N ALA A 77 -19.76 13.02 10.63
CA ALA A 77 -19.17 14.11 9.86
C ALA A 77 -17.68 13.86 9.71
N TYR A 78 -17.06 14.43 8.67
CA TYR A 78 -15.60 14.46 8.58
C TYR A 78 -15.04 15.26 9.76
N CYS A 79 -14.22 14.59 10.56
CA CYS A 79 -13.38 15.19 11.57
C CYS A 79 -11.92 14.83 11.25
N GLY A 80 -10.95 15.55 11.81
CA GLY A 80 -9.52 15.31 11.56
C GLY A 80 -9.01 13.90 11.93
N GLU A 81 -9.89 13.00 12.37
CA GLU A 81 -9.63 11.61 12.77
C GLU A 81 -10.12 10.57 11.74
N GLY A 82 -10.80 10.97 10.66
CA GLY A 82 -11.14 10.05 9.57
C GLY A 82 -12.28 10.49 8.64
N ARG A 83 -12.30 9.91 7.42
CA ARG A 83 -13.39 10.03 6.44
C ARG A 83 -14.20 8.73 6.46
N ASN A 84 -15.19 8.63 7.33
CA ASN A 84 -15.98 7.40 7.50
C ASN A 84 -17.28 7.45 6.69
N PHE A 85 -17.60 6.34 6.01
CA PHE A 85 -18.91 5.97 5.45
C PHE A 85 -19.61 7.03 4.59
N ASN A 86 -19.09 7.25 3.39
CA ASN A 86 -19.59 8.27 2.47
C ASN A 86 -20.96 7.94 1.86
N HIS A 87 -21.19 6.69 1.46
CA HIS A 87 -22.46 6.30 0.83
C HIS A 87 -23.04 5.03 1.46
N LEU A 88 -24.38 4.90 1.40
CA LEU A 88 -25.14 3.88 2.09
C LEU A 88 -24.75 2.44 1.69
N TYR A 89 -24.44 2.21 0.41
CA TYR A 89 -23.94 0.89 -0.03
C TYR A 89 -22.67 0.45 0.70
N GLY A 90 -21.67 1.34 0.80
CA GLY A 90 -20.40 1.02 1.44
C GLY A 90 -20.55 0.85 2.94
N PHE A 91 -21.45 1.63 3.55
CA PHE A 91 -21.82 1.48 4.95
C PHE A 91 -22.46 0.11 5.23
N LEU A 92 -23.48 -0.28 4.46
CA LEU A 92 -24.14 -1.58 4.61
C LEU A 92 -23.19 -2.75 4.33
N SER A 93 -22.37 -2.66 3.27
CA SER A 93 -21.38 -3.68 2.93
C SER A 93 -20.37 -3.88 4.06
N MET A 94 -19.90 -2.80 4.69
CA MET A 94 -19.02 -2.90 5.85
C MET A 94 -19.75 -3.53 7.05
N LEU A 95 -20.97 -3.10 7.36
CA LEU A 95 -21.73 -3.68 8.46
C LEU A 95 -21.94 -5.19 8.27
N MET A 96 -22.35 -5.61 7.07
CA MET A 96 -22.52 -7.02 6.71
C MET A 96 -21.23 -7.81 6.87
N LYS A 97 -20.11 -7.30 6.32
CA LYS A 97 -18.79 -7.91 6.49
C LYS A 97 -18.39 -8.05 7.95
N SER A 98 -18.63 -7.03 8.78
CA SER A 98 -18.29 -7.05 10.21
C SER A 98 -19.10 -8.09 11.01
N HIS A 99 -20.23 -8.52 10.48
CA HIS A 99 -21.14 -9.49 11.09
C HIS A 99 -21.17 -10.84 10.35
N MET A 100 -20.25 -11.08 9.40
CA MET A 100 -20.18 -12.28 8.57
C MET A 100 -21.51 -12.62 7.86
N SER A 101 -22.25 -11.60 7.42
CA SER A 101 -23.48 -11.75 6.62
C SER A 101 -23.29 -11.21 5.20
N ASN A 102 -24.09 -11.72 4.26
CA ASN A 102 -24.14 -11.32 2.85
C ASN A 102 -25.59 -11.07 2.43
N SER A 103 -25.81 -10.18 1.47
CA SER A 103 -27.16 -9.82 0.96
C SER A 103 -27.12 -9.62 -0.55
N GLN A 104 -27.95 -10.37 -1.28
CA GLN A 104 -28.10 -10.18 -2.72
C GLN A 104 -28.86 -8.89 -3.02
N TRP A 105 -29.82 -8.54 -2.17
CA TRP A 105 -30.54 -7.28 -2.27
C TRP A 105 -29.61 -6.06 -2.22
N VAL A 106 -28.64 -6.02 -1.29
CA VAL A 106 -27.66 -4.90 -1.21
C VAL A 106 -26.78 -4.82 -2.45
N VAL A 107 -26.39 -5.96 -3.01
CA VAL A 107 -25.62 -6.02 -4.27
C VAL A 107 -26.47 -5.51 -5.44
N LYS A 108 -27.71 -6.00 -5.61
CA LYS A 108 -28.64 -5.55 -6.67
C LYS A 108 -28.96 -4.05 -6.55
N ALA A 109 -29.05 -3.53 -5.33
CA ALA A 109 -29.36 -2.13 -5.04
C ALA A 109 -28.13 -1.20 -5.06
N GLU A 110 -26.92 -1.67 -5.39
CA GLU A 110 -25.66 -0.91 -5.26
C GLU A 110 -25.73 0.50 -5.85
N SER A 111 -26.17 0.62 -7.11
CA SER A 111 -26.21 1.90 -7.82
C SER A 111 -27.20 2.90 -7.22
N LEU A 112 -28.29 2.41 -6.62
CA LEU A 112 -29.31 3.22 -5.95
C LEU A 112 -28.84 3.61 -4.55
N LEU A 113 -28.32 2.66 -3.78
CA LEU A 113 -27.76 2.88 -2.45
C LEU A 113 -26.58 3.86 -2.46
N LYS A 114 -25.78 3.89 -3.53
CA LYS A 114 -24.69 4.87 -3.71
C LYS A 114 -25.18 6.32 -3.83
N GLN A 115 -26.46 6.56 -4.09
CA GLN A 115 -27.03 7.91 -4.19
C GLN A 115 -27.36 8.53 -2.83
N PHE A 116 -27.25 7.76 -1.75
CA PHE A 116 -27.58 8.20 -0.39
C PHE A 116 -26.31 8.38 0.45
N TRP A 117 -26.19 9.56 1.05
CA TRP A 117 -25.12 9.89 1.99
C TRP A 117 -25.54 9.56 3.43
N VAL A 118 -24.67 8.90 4.19
CA VAL A 118 -24.96 8.52 5.59
C VAL A 118 -24.68 9.69 6.52
N LEU A 119 -25.69 10.09 7.29
CA LEU A 119 -25.63 11.21 8.23
C LEU A 119 -25.43 10.76 9.68
N GLY A 120 -25.82 9.53 10.00
CA GLY A 120 -25.74 9.00 11.35
C GLY A 120 -26.44 7.67 11.50
N MET A 121 -26.32 7.08 12.69
CA MET A 121 -27.15 5.95 13.08
C MET A 121 -27.42 5.95 14.58
N VAL A 122 -28.52 5.33 14.95
CA VAL A 122 -28.83 4.92 16.32
C VAL A 122 -28.99 3.41 16.29
N TYR A 123 -28.40 2.70 17.23
CA TYR A 123 -28.63 1.28 17.34
C TYR A 123 -28.66 0.80 18.78
N THR A 124 -29.39 -0.28 18.96
CA THR A 124 -29.39 -1.12 20.15
C THR A 124 -28.90 -2.52 19.77
N ASP A 125 -28.97 -3.49 20.68
CA ASP A 125 -28.55 -4.87 20.39
C ASP A 125 -29.32 -5.49 19.20
N ASN A 126 -30.59 -5.13 19.01
CA ASN A 126 -31.47 -5.76 18.01
C ASN A 126 -32.02 -4.82 16.95
N GLU A 127 -32.11 -3.52 17.24
CA GLU A 127 -32.77 -2.52 16.38
C GLU A 127 -31.76 -1.49 15.89
N ARG A 128 -31.94 -1.00 14.65
CA ARG A 128 -31.11 0.07 14.09
C ARG A 128 -31.93 1.09 13.33
N TRP A 129 -31.55 2.36 13.47
CA TRP A 129 -32.08 3.50 12.73
C TRP A 129 -30.93 4.16 12.00
N ILE A 130 -30.92 4.10 10.67
CA ILE A 130 -29.86 4.68 9.84
C ILE A 130 -30.41 5.95 9.22
N THR A 131 -29.79 7.09 9.51
CA THR A 131 -30.19 8.38 8.94
C THR A 131 -29.35 8.70 7.72
N VAL A 132 -30.01 8.95 6.59
CA VAL A 132 -29.36 9.23 5.30
C VAL A 132 -29.97 10.45 4.62
N CYS A 133 -29.28 11.00 3.63
CA CYS A 133 -29.85 12.01 2.74
C CYS A 133 -29.49 11.81 1.28
N ASP A 134 -30.28 12.42 0.40
CA ASP A 134 -30.07 12.41 -1.04
C ASP A 134 -29.64 13.79 -1.59
N ALA A 135 -29.40 13.85 -2.90
CA ALA A 135 -29.03 15.08 -3.60
C ALA A 135 -30.10 16.20 -3.56
N ARG A 136 -31.35 15.87 -3.18
CA ARG A 136 -32.44 16.84 -2.96
C ARG A 136 -32.45 17.40 -1.54
N GLN A 137 -31.48 17.01 -0.71
CA GLN A 137 -31.39 17.31 0.73
C GLN A 137 -32.56 16.73 1.54
N GLN A 138 -33.27 15.73 0.99
CA GLN A 138 -34.29 15.03 1.74
C GLN A 138 -33.60 14.05 2.70
N VAL A 139 -34.05 14.03 3.96
CA VAL A 139 -33.52 13.16 5.00
C VAL A 139 -34.48 12.01 5.22
N TYR A 140 -33.94 10.81 5.31
CA TYR A 140 -34.66 9.57 5.55
C TYR A 140 -34.08 8.88 6.78
N THR A 141 -34.93 8.18 7.52
CA THR A 141 -34.50 7.31 8.61
C THR A 141 -35.00 5.90 8.32
N ILE A 142 -34.06 5.00 8.07
CA ILE A 142 -34.30 3.60 7.74
C ILE A 142 -34.28 2.80 9.03
N TYR A 143 -35.35 2.06 9.31
CA TYR A 143 -35.47 1.23 10.50
C TYR A 143 -35.24 -0.25 10.16
N LEU A 144 -34.34 -0.90 10.87
CA LEU A 144 -34.07 -2.33 10.78
C LEU A 144 -34.47 -3.00 12.10
N ASP A 145 -35.45 -3.90 12.01
CA ASP A 145 -36.04 -4.63 13.15
C ASP A 145 -35.41 -6.02 13.33
N ALA A 146 -34.10 -6.14 13.10
CA ALA A 146 -33.36 -7.39 13.22
C ALA A 146 -31.86 -7.17 13.43
N PRO A 147 -31.17 -8.08 14.16
CA PRO A 147 -29.72 -8.10 14.20
C PRO A 147 -29.11 -8.30 12.81
N MET A 148 -27.98 -7.64 12.52
CA MET A 148 -27.29 -7.78 11.22
C MET A 148 -26.78 -9.19 10.93
N THR A 149 -26.62 -10.03 11.95
CA THR A 149 -26.25 -11.44 11.81
C THR A 149 -27.38 -12.30 11.24
N SER A 150 -28.61 -11.80 11.22
CA SER A 150 -29.80 -12.58 10.84
C SER A 150 -30.81 -11.82 9.97
N ILE A 151 -30.50 -10.59 9.55
CA ILE A 151 -31.39 -9.80 8.70
C ILE A 151 -31.47 -10.42 7.29
N SER A 152 -32.69 -10.61 6.77
CA SER A 152 -32.91 -11.18 5.44
C SER A 152 -32.98 -10.12 4.34
N ASP A 153 -32.88 -10.56 3.08
CA ASP A 153 -33.11 -9.68 1.92
C ASP A 153 -34.55 -9.15 1.85
N GLU A 154 -35.53 -9.93 2.33
CA GLU A 154 -36.92 -9.48 2.44
C GLU A 154 -37.07 -8.37 3.48
N ASP A 155 -36.40 -8.49 4.63
CA ASP A 155 -36.40 -7.46 5.68
C ASP A 155 -35.73 -6.18 5.18
N LEU A 156 -34.60 -6.31 4.46
CA LEU A 156 -33.91 -5.19 3.85
C LEU A 156 -34.77 -4.51 2.77
N ALA A 157 -35.36 -5.27 1.86
CA ALA A 157 -36.26 -4.72 0.85
C ALA A 157 -37.42 -3.95 1.51
N PHE A 158 -38.03 -4.54 2.53
CA PHE A 158 -39.12 -3.91 3.27
C PHE A 158 -38.70 -2.61 3.96
N SER A 159 -37.56 -2.63 4.67
CA SER A 159 -37.04 -1.46 5.40
C SER A 159 -36.62 -0.31 4.49
N PHE A 160 -36.27 -0.60 3.24
CA PHE A 160 -35.75 0.39 2.29
C PHE A 160 -36.78 0.82 1.22
N GLU A 161 -37.99 0.27 1.23
CA GLU A 161 -39.05 0.52 0.23
C GLU A 161 -39.33 2.02 0.00
N GLU A 162 -39.20 2.87 1.02
CA GLU A 162 -39.42 4.33 0.87
C GLU A 162 -38.38 4.99 -0.06
N ILE A 163 -37.12 4.53 -0.01
CA ILE A 163 -36.01 5.12 -0.76
C ILE A 163 -35.62 4.30 -1.99
N ILE A 164 -35.93 3.01 -1.96
CA ILE A 164 -35.72 2.04 -3.04
C ILE A 164 -36.99 1.19 -3.18
N PRO A 165 -38.03 1.70 -3.84
CA PRO A 165 -39.21 0.91 -4.18
C PRO A 165 -38.87 -0.33 -5.00
N ALA A 166 -39.59 -1.44 -4.76
CA ALA A 166 -39.36 -2.68 -5.48
C ALA A 166 -39.50 -2.58 -7.02
N ASP A 167 -40.27 -1.61 -7.52
CA ASP A 167 -40.51 -1.40 -8.96
C ASP A 167 -39.41 -0.61 -9.69
N ILE A 168 -38.49 0.02 -8.94
CA ILE A 168 -37.33 0.72 -9.51
C ILE A 168 -36.03 -0.08 -9.42
N LEU A 169 -36.04 -1.17 -8.65
CA LEU A 169 -35.00 -2.18 -8.74
C LEU A 169 -35.04 -2.78 -10.16
N PRO A 170 -33.89 -3.09 -10.77
CA PRO A 170 -33.88 -3.76 -12.06
C PRO A 170 -34.81 -4.99 -12.01
N SER A 171 -35.78 -5.07 -12.92
CA SER A 171 -36.68 -6.23 -13.01
C SER A 171 -35.86 -7.50 -13.23
N GLU A 172 -36.29 -8.64 -12.69
CA GLU A 172 -35.72 -9.97 -12.99
C GLU A 172 -35.54 -10.17 -14.53
N ASP A 173 -36.40 -9.57 -15.35
CA ASP A 173 -36.35 -9.63 -16.82
C ASP A 173 -35.26 -8.76 -17.49
N ALA A 174 -34.50 -7.98 -16.73
CA ALA A 174 -33.31 -7.25 -17.19
C ALA A 174 -32.02 -7.77 -16.53
N GLU A 175 -32.05 -9.00 -16.02
CA GLU A 175 -30.86 -9.75 -15.72
C GLU A 175 -30.12 -10.04 -17.04
N ALA A 176 -28.84 -9.67 -17.12
CA ALA A 176 -27.92 -10.55 -17.84
C ALA A 176 -28.14 -11.93 -17.20
N PRO A 177 -28.46 -12.98 -17.98
CA PRO A 177 -29.00 -14.21 -17.45
C PRO A 177 -28.15 -14.67 -16.26
N GLU A 178 -28.77 -14.96 -15.11
CA GLU A 178 -28.10 -15.66 -14.01
C GLU A 178 -27.41 -16.89 -14.61
N VAL A 179 -26.09 -16.79 -14.81
CA VAL A 179 -25.30 -17.88 -15.33
C VAL A 179 -25.10 -18.83 -14.16
N THR A 180 -26.07 -19.71 -13.93
CA THR A 180 -25.90 -20.81 -12.96
C THR A 180 -24.64 -21.60 -13.28
N ALA A 181 -24.00 -22.22 -12.28
CA ALA A 181 -22.84 -23.11 -12.47
C ALA A 181 -23.08 -24.11 -13.62
N ALA A 182 -24.26 -24.73 -13.67
CA ALA A 182 -24.63 -25.67 -14.74
C ALA A 182 -24.64 -25.03 -16.13
N HIS A 183 -25.16 -23.80 -16.25
CA HIS A 183 -25.16 -23.06 -17.52
C HIS A 183 -23.73 -22.64 -17.92
N PHE A 184 -22.91 -22.20 -16.96
CA PHE A 184 -21.50 -21.86 -17.20
C PHE A 184 -20.72 -23.08 -17.72
N LEU A 185 -20.81 -24.21 -17.01
CA LEU A 185 -20.12 -25.44 -17.38
C LEU A 185 -20.56 -25.93 -18.76
N GLN A 186 -21.86 -25.92 -19.05
CA GLN A 186 -22.38 -26.33 -20.34
C GLN A 186 -21.93 -25.39 -21.47
N SER A 187 -22.00 -24.08 -21.26
CA SER A 187 -21.68 -23.08 -22.28
C SER A 187 -20.19 -23.07 -22.64
N ASN A 188 -19.34 -23.31 -21.64
CA ASN A 188 -17.90 -23.42 -21.80
C ASN A 188 -17.40 -24.85 -22.06
N GLN A 189 -18.32 -25.82 -22.25
CA GLN A 189 -18.00 -27.23 -22.55
C GLN A 189 -17.04 -27.86 -21.52
N LEU A 190 -17.20 -27.50 -20.24
CA LEU A 190 -16.41 -28.04 -19.14
C LEU A 190 -17.02 -29.37 -18.69
N GLN A 191 -16.21 -30.43 -18.72
CA GLN A 191 -16.61 -31.78 -18.36
C GLN A 191 -16.09 -32.12 -16.98
N LEU A 192 -16.96 -32.53 -16.07
CA LEU A 192 -16.56 -33.09 -14.78
C LEU A 192 -15.92 -34.47 -15.01
N VAL A 193 -14.70 -34.66 -14.54
CA VAL A 193 -13.90 -35.89 -14.72
C VAL A 193 -13.18 -36.26 -13.43
N THR A 194 -12.67 -37.48 -13.31
CA THR A 194 -11.74 -37.85 -12.24
C THR A 194 -10.31 -37.46 -12.58
N TYR A 195 -9.43 -37.43 -11.58
CA TYR A 195 -8.02 -37.17 -11.82
C TYR A 195 -7.35 -38.26 -12.69
N GLU A 196 -7.69 -39.54 -12.48
CA GLU A 196 -7.23 -40.66 -13.32
C GLU A 196 -7.66 -40.47 -14.80
N GLU A 197 -8.89 -40.01 -15.03
CA GLU A 197 -9.39 -39.71 -16.38
C GLU A 197 -8.60 -38.56 -17.02
N VAL A 198 -8.26 -37.50 -16.28
CA VAL A 198 -7.39 -36.42 -16.77
C VAL A 198 -6.05 -36.94 -17.26
N LEU A 199 -5.36 -37.74 -16.44
CA LEU A 199 -4.06 -38.32 -16.78
C LEU A 199 -4.15 -39.19 -18.05
N ALA A 200 -5.20 -40.01 -18.15
CA ALA A 200 -5.44 -40.85 -19.32
C ALA A 200 -5.76 -40.04 -20.60
N LEU A 201 -6.54 -38.96 -20.48
CA LEU A 201 -6.88 -38.06 -21.61
C LEU A 201 -5.65 -37.33 -22.15
N LEU A 202 -4.79 -36.86 -21.26
CA LEU A 202 -3.56 -36.14 -21.62
C LEU A 202 -2.40 -37.07 -21.99
N GLY A 203 -2.45 -38.34 -21.56
CA GLY A 203 -1.37 -39.31 -21.78
C GLY A 203 -0.11 -38.98 -20.96
N VAL A 204 -0.28 -38.49 -19.73
CA VAL A 204 0.79 -38.10 -18.81
C VAL A 204 0.69 -38.86 -17.50
N ASP A 205 1.82 -39.03 -16.81
CA ASP A 205 1.86 -39.74 -15.51
C ASP A 205 1.55 -38.80 -14.33
N HIS A 206 1.72 -37.49 -14.51
CA HIS A 206 1.46 -36.44 -13.54
C HIS A 206 1.34 -35.08 -14.24
N LEU A 207 0.68 -34.11 -13.63
CA LEU A 207 0.54 -32.75 -14.15
C LEU A 207 1.68 -31.86 -13.63
N PHE A 208 1.98 -31.91 -12.34
CA PHE A 208 2.89 -31.00 -11.67
C PHE A 208 4.24 -31.66 -11.37
N ASP A 209 5.10 -31.72 -12.39
CA ASP A 209 6.45 -32.32 -12.36
C ASP A 209 7.37 -31.84 -11.21
N TYR A 210 7.10 -30.67 -10.65
CA TYR A 210 7.81 -30.20 -9.47
C TYR A 210 7.42 -30.93 -8.19
N TRP A 211 6.27 -31.62 -8.09
CA TRP A 211 5.81 -32.33 -6.88
C TRP A 211 6.87 -33.28 -6.27
N GLU A 212 7.72 -33.86 -7.10
CA GLU A 212 8.76 -34.82 -6.67
C GLU A 212 10.10 -34.14 -6.31
N THR A 213 10.24 -32.83 -6.53
CA THR A 213 11.53 -32.12 -6.39
C THR A 213 11.78 -31.56 -5.00
N GLY A 214 10.74 -31.29 -4.21
CA GLY A 214 10.82 -30.94 -2.80
C GLY A 214 11.48 -29.59 -2.45
N ASP A 215 11.58 -28.65 -3.39
CA ASP A 215 12.30 -27.37 -3.23
C ASP A 215 11.35 -26.14 -3.16
N TYR A 216 10.23 -26.28 -2.43
CA TYR A 216 9.18 -25.25 -2.35
C TYR A 216 8.42 -25.32 -1.02
N ASP A 217 7.74 -24.22 -0.67
CA ASP A 217 7.07 -24.04 0.61
C ASP A 217 5.55 -24.23 0.48
N SER A 218 5.10 -25.47 0.37
CA SER A 218 3.68 -25.85 0.41
C SER A 218 3.43 -26.87 1.52
N TYR A 219 2.73 -26.45 2.58
CA TYR A 219 2.28 -27.35 3.65
C TYR A 219 1.36 -28.46 3.14
N VAL A 220 0.70 -28.23 2.00
CA VAL A 220 -0.23 -29.17 1.38
C VAL A 220 0.50 -30.38 0.81
N ILE A 221 1.68 -30.20 0.21
CA ILE A 221 2.44 -31.33 -0.35
C ILE A 221 2.99 -32.23 0.76
N ASP A 222 3.39 -31.66 1.89
CA ASP A 222 3.96 -32.43 3.00
C ASP A 222 2.93 -33.39 3.64
N GLU A 223 1.63 -33.17 3.41
CA GLU A 223 0.54 -33.99 3.96
C GLU A 223 0.16 -35.20 3.08
N TYR A 224 0.62 -35.25 1.82
CA TYR A 224 0.21 -36.28 0.85
C TYR A 224 1.42 -37.06 0.28
N GLU A 225 1.26 -38.37 0.10
CA GLU A 225 2.35 -39.25 -0.38
C GLU A 225 2.66 -39.08 -1.88
N SER A 226 1.71 -38.57 -2.68
CA SER A 226 1.85 -38.33 -4.12
C SER A 226 0.86 -37.28 -4.62
N GLU A 227 1.12 -36.71 -5.80
CA GLU A 227 0.20 -35.81 -6.52
C GLU A 227 -1.15 -36.48 -6.80
N GLU A 228 -1.13 -37.76 -7.16
CA GLU A 228 -2.32 -38.57 -7.38
C GLU A 228 -3.17 -38.67 -6.11
N ALA A 229 -2.56 -38.98 -4.96
CA ALA A 229 -3.27 -39.05 -3.68
C ALA A 229 -3.91 -37.71 -3.28
N TYR A 230 -3.30 -36.58 -3.66
CA TYR A 230 -3.86 -35.26 -3.41
C TYR A 230 -5.13 -35.00 -4.22
N PHE A 231 -5.07 -35.20 -5.53
CA PHE A 231 -6.20 -34.90 -6.42
C PHE A 231 -7.28 -36.00 -6.43
N GLU A 232 -6.99 -37.23 -5.97
CA GLU A 232 -8.01 -38.27 -5.78
C GLU A 232 -9.07 -37.90 -4.73
N GLU A 233 -8.72 -37.07 -3.74
CA GLU A 233 -9.67 -36.58 -2.72
C GLU A 233 -10.51 -35.38 -3.20
N ARG A 234 -10.32 -34.93 -4.44
CA ARG A 234 -11.00 -33.77 -5.02
C ARG A 234 -12.09 -34.21 -6.00
N ASP A 235 -13.27 -33.62 -5.87
CA ASP A 235 -14.47 -34.05 -6.60
C ASP A 235 -14.93 -33.05 -7.67
N ARG A 236 -14.29 -31.88 -7.77
CA ARG A 236 -14.60 -30.83 -8.74
C ARG A 236 -13.46 -30.56 -9.71
N ILE A 237 -13.09 -31.58 -10.49
CA ILE A 237 -12.09 -31.48 -11.55
C ILE A 237 -12.79 -31.32 -12.90
N PHE A 238 -12.51 -30.21 -13.58
CA PHE A 238 -13.13 -29.87 -14.87
C PHE A 238 -12.13 -29.93 -16.02
N TYR A 239 -12.49 -30.63 -17.09
CA TYR A 239 -11.69 -30.79 -18.30
C TYR A 239 -12.33 -30.08 -19.50
N HIS A 240 -11.50 -29.41 -20.30
CA HIS A 240 -11.86 -28.79 -21.57
C HIS A 240 -10.93 -29.29 -22.69
N GLU A 241 -11.52 -29.73 -23.81
CA GLU A 241 -10.78 -30.09 -25.03
C GLU A 241 -10.78 -28.91 -26.00
N GLY A 242 -9.59 -28.43 -26.37
CA GLY A 242 -9.41 -27.29 -27.26
C GLY A 242 -9.14 -25.98 -26.53
N ASP A 243 -9.33 -24.86 -27.25
CA ASP A 243 -9.06 -23.53 -26.72
C ASP A 243 -10.26 -23.00 -25.92
N LEU A 244 -10.00 -22.56 -24.69
CA LEU A 244 -10.99 -22.01 -23.77
C LEU A 244 -10.80 -20.49 -23.63
N GLU A 245 -11.86 -19.72 -23.87
CA GLU A 245 -11.90 -18.27 -23.67
C GLU A 245 -13.01 -17.90 -22.69
N LEU A 246 -12.64 -17.28 -21.58
CA LEU A 246 -13.55 -16.83 -20.53
C LEU A 246 -13.62 -15.29 -20.50
N ASN A 247 -14.83 -14.77 -20.54
CA ASN A 247 -15.11 -13.34 -20.40
C ASN A 247 -15.50 -13.04 -18.94
N GLY A 248 -14.52 -12.75 -18.10
CA GLY A 248 -14.71 -12.54 -16.67
C GLY A 248 -13.57 -13.13 -15.85
N ASP A 249 -13.74 -13.12 -14.53
CA ASP A 249 -12.79 -13.70 -13.59
C ASP A 249 -12.78 -15.24 -13.73
N LEU A 250 -11.66 -15.89 -13.39
CA LEU A 250 -11.55 -17.35 -13.43
C LEU A 250 -12.27 -17.95 -12.22
N GLU A 251 -13.58 -18.13 -12.35
CA GLU A 251 -14.45 -18.71 -11.35
C GLU A 251 -15.59 -19.49 -12.01
N ILE A 252 -16.17 -20.43 -11.27
CA ILE A 252 -17.46 -21.02 -11.63
C ILE A 252 -18.52 -20.26 -10.82
N PRO A 253 -19.49 -19.59 -11.46
CA PRO A 253 -20.52 -18.85 -10.74
C PRO A 253 -21.24 -19.75 -9.72
N GLU A 254 -21.31 -19.29 -8.47
CA GLU A 254 -21.98 -19.97 -7.35
C GLU A 254 -21.40 -21.35 -6.96
N ASP A 255 -20.22 -21.71 -7.49
CA ASP A 255 -19.53 -22.95 -7.16
C ASP A 255 -18.01 -22.70 -7.10
N TYR A 256 -17.23 -23.77 -6.94
CA TYR A 256 -15.77 -23.72 -7.05
C TYR A 256 -15.27 -24.86 -7.94
N PHE A 257 -13.97 -24.87 -8.22
CA PHE A 257 -13.30 -26.03 -8.81
C PHE A 257 -12.05 -26.34 -8.01
N ASP A 258 -11.71 -27.62 -7.93
CA ASP A 258 -10.46 -28.07 -7.33
C ASP A 258 -9.33 -28.05 -8.36
N LEU A 259 -9.64 -28.29 -9.64
CA LEU A 259 -8.68 -28.27 -10.74
C LEU A 259 -9.39 -28.00 -12.09
N LEU A 260 -8.89 -27.04 -12.85
CA LEU A 260 -9.28 -26.80 -14.24
C LEU A 260 -8.19 -27.29 -15.20
N VAL A 261 -8.52 -28.21 -16.09
CA VAL A 261 -7.62 -28.74 -17.11
C VAL A 261 -8.08 -28.29 -18.49
N VAL A 262 -7.19 -27.62 -19.23
CA VAL A 262 -7.45 -27.17 -20.60
C VAL A 262 -6.42 -27.82 -21.53
N ASN A 263 -6.88 -28.77 -22.34
CA ASN A 263 -6.07 -29.35 -23.41
C ASN A 263 -6.10 -28.45 -24.65
N GLY A 264 -5.45 -27.30 -24.55
CA GLY A 264 -5.38 -26.24 -25.56
C GLY A 264 -4.87 -24.94 -24.95
N ASN A 265 -5.26 -23.80 -25.52
CA ASN A 265 -4.94 -22.49 -24.96
C ASN A 265 -6.04 -22.00 -24.02
N LEU A 266 -5.67 -21.28 -22.96
CA LEU A 266 -6.58 -20.63 -22.04
C LEU A 266 -6.46 -19.10 -22.16
N THR A 267 -7.57 -18.41 -22.34
CA THR A 267 -7.65 -16.94 -22.27
C THR A 267 -8.72 -16.53 -21.25
N VAL A 268 -8.35 -15.70 -20.28
CA VAL A 268 -9.26 -15.17 -19.25
C VAL A 268 -9.20 -13.65 -19.27
N HIS A 269 -10.29 -13.01 -19.74
CA HIS A 269 -10.45 -11.55 -19.74
C HIS A 269 -10.93 -11.04 -18.38
N GLY A 270 -10.18 -11.39 -17.34
CA GLY A 270 -10.48 -11.05 -15.95
C GLY A 270 -9.39 -11.51 -15.00
N LYS A 271 -9.77 -11.57 -13.72
CA LYS A 271 -8.85 -11.86 -12.62
C LYS A 271 -8.82 -13.34 -12.32
N VAL A 272 -7.60 -13.83 -12.13
CA VAL A 272 -7.36 -15.04 -11.36
C VAL A 272 -7.07 -14.61 -9.93
N TYR A 273 -7.99 -14.89 -9.02
CA TYR A 273 -7.74 -14.70 -7.59
C TYR A 273 -7.08 -15.94 -6.99
N SER A 274 -6.41 -15.72 -5.86
CA SER A 274 -6.21 -16.78 -4.88
C SER A 274 -6.32 -16.15 -3.50
N TRP A 275 -7.11 -16.77 -2.64
CA TRP A 275 -7.35 -16.32 -1.26
C TRP A 275 -7.50 -17.56 -0.39
N GLN A 276 -6.84 -17.60 0.78
CA GLN A 276 -7.07 -18.53 1.89
C GLN A 276 -7.71 -19.87 1.47
N ASP A 277 -6.86 -20.81 1.05
CA ASP A 277 -7.22 -22.21 0.77
C ASP A 277 -8.14 -22.43 -0.44
N THR A 278 -8.47 -21.38 -1.22
CA THR A 278 -9.03 -21.54 -2.57
C THR A 278 -7.92 -21.67 -3.59
N GLU A 279 -7.42 -22.90 -3.73
CA GLU A 279 -6.46 -23.25 -4.77
C GLU A 279 -7.19 -23.25 -6.11
N ASN A 280 -7.19 -22.11 -6.81
CA ASN A 280 -7.59 -22.05 -8.21
C ASN A 280 -6.51 -22.79 -9.04
N ALA A 281 -6.51 -24.11 -8.95
CA ALA A 281 -5.52 -24.93 -9.61
C ALA A 281 -5.87 -25.07 -11.10
N TRP A 282 -4.85 -25.02 -11.95
CA TRP A 282 -5.05 -25.32 -13.36
C TRP A 282 -3.86 -26.02 -14.00
N TYR A 283 -4.17 -26.69 -15.10
CA TYR A 283 -3.21 -27.25 -16.02
C TYR A 283 -3.60 -26.93 -17.47
N VAL A 284 -2.74 -26.19 -18.17
CA VAL A 284 -2.96 -25.79 -19.56
C VAL A 284 -1.85 -26.37 -20.44
N THR A 285 -2.20 -27.17 -21.45
CA THR A 285 -1.22 -27.80 -22.37
C THR A 285 -0.62 -26.81 -23.38
N GLY A 286 -1.35 -25.74 -23.71
CA GLY A 286 -0.93 -24.66 -24.59
C GLY A 286 -0.51 -23.39 -23.84
N ASN A 287 -0.78 -22.23 -24.44
CA ASN A 287 -0.53 -20.92 -23.86
C ASN A 287 -1.66 -20.51 -22.91
N ALA A 288 -1.34 -19.73 -21.87
CA ALA A 288 -2.31 -19.14 -20.97
C ALA A 288 -2.17 -17.62 -20.94
N THR A 289 -3.28 -16.91 -21.12
CA THR A 289 -3.35 -15.43 -21.07
C THR A 289 -4.39 -15.00 -20.05
N PHE A 290 -4.00 -14.12 -19.14
CA PHE A 290 -4.86 -13.60 -18.07
C PHE A 290 -4.77 -12.07 -18.04
N ASP A 291 -5.87 -11.36 -17.80
CA ASP A 291 -5.79 -9.90 -17.55
C ASP A 291 -5.03 -9.61 -16.25
N TYR A 292 -5.29 -10.39 -15.20
CA TYR A 292 -4.67 -10.30 -13.89
C TYR A 292 -4.39 -11.70 -13.34
N LEU A 293 -3.16 -11.95 -12.92
CA LEU A 293 -2.72 -13.25 -12.42
C LEU A 293 -2.27 -13.17 -10.96
N HIS A 294 -3.04 -13.75 -10.04
CA HIS A 294 -2.50 -14.16 -8.75
C HIS A 294 -1.81 -15.51 -8.88
N VAL A 295 -0.49 -15.48 -8.72
CA VAL A 295 0.37 -16.65 -8.78
C VAL A 295 0.15 -17.50 -7.53
N ASP A 296 -0.16 -18.77 -7.76
CA ASP A 296 -0.30 -19.80 -6.74
C ASP A 296 0.43 -21.08 -7.14
N TYR A 297 0.46 -22.04 -6.22
CA TYR A 297 1.28 -23.23 -6.26
C TYR A 297 0.82 -24.25 -7.32
N PHE A 298 -0.48 -24.56 -7.41
CA PHE A 298 -1.01 -25.58 -8.34
C PHE A 298 -1.46 -25.00 -9.69
N GLN A 299 -0.59 -24.19 -10.29
CA GLN A 299 -0.88 -23.49 -11.54
C GLN A 299 0.21 -23.79 -12.56
N LYS A 300 -0.13 -24.50 -13.64
CA LYS A 300 0.84 -24.86 -14.66
C LYS A 300 0.36 -24.56 -16.07
N THR A 301 1.22 -23.88 -16.81
CA THR A 301 1.08 -23.56 -18.23
C THR A 301 2.27 -24.18 -18.95
N CYS A 302 2.02 -25.12 -19.88
CA CYS A 302 3.09 -25.78 -20.63
C CYS A 302 3.66 -24.91 -21.76
N GLY A 303 2.86 -23.98 -22.29
CA GLY A 303 3.24 -22.97 -23.26
C GLY A 303 3.71 -21.66 -22.63
N GLU A 304 3.42 -20.54 -23.29
CA GLU A 304 3.70 -19.20 -22.76
C GLU A 304 2.59 -18.75 -21.80
N GLU A 305 3.00 -18.25 -20.63
CA GLU A 305 2.10 -17.67 -19.64
C GLU A 305 2.24 -16.15 -19.62
N THR A 306 1.13 -15.47 -19.90
CA THR A 306 1.07 -14.01 -20.01
C THR A 306 0.02 -13.44 -19.08
N ALA A 307 0.41 -12.47 -18.27
CA ALA A 307 -0.51 -11.60 -17.56
C ALA A 307 -0.51 -10.21 -18.21
N VAL A 308 -1.61 -9.88 -18.92
CA VAL A 308 -1.73 -8.71 -19.79
C VAL A 308 -1.50 -7.40 -19.04
N HIS A 309 -2.07 -7.27 -17.83
CA HIS A 309 -1.94 -6.06 -17.04
C HIS A 309 -0.96 -6.23 -15.88
N MET A 310 -1.10 -7.28 -15.08
CA MET A 310 -0.19 -7.51 -13.95
C MET A 310 -0.25 -8.93 -13.42
N ALA A 311 0.84 -9.37 -12.80
CA ALA A 311 0.86 -10.55 -11.96
C ALA A 311 1.33 -10.20 -10.54
N LEU A 312 0.90 -10.98 -9.56
CA LEU A 312 1.35 -10.86 -8.18
C LEU A 312 1.62 -12.23 -7.56
N ALA A 313 2.57 -12.27 -6.62
CA ALA A 313 2.78 -13.36 -5.70
C ALA A 313 2.68 -12.79 -4.29
N TRP A 314 1.66 -13.18 -3.53
CA TRP A 314 1.33 -12.55 -2.25
C TRP A 314 1.21 -13.58 -1.13
N ALA A 315 2.12 -13.54 -0.16
CA ALA A 315 2.08 -14.47 0.96
C ALA A 315 0.87 -14.23 1.86
N GLN A 316 0.55 -15.20 2.72
CA GLN A 316 -0.51 -15.07 3.73
C GLN A 316 -0.02 -14.29 4.95
N ASP A 317 1.26 -14.41 5.27
CA ASP A 317 1.94 -13.76 6.39
C ASP A 317 3.36 -13.31 5.99
N HIS A 318 4.04 -12.67 6.93
CA HIS A 318 5.44 -12.24 6.82
C HIS A 318 6.39 -13.12 7.66
N GLU A 319 5.97 -14.31 8.07
CA GLU A 319 6.79 -15.18 8.94
C GLU A 319 7.93 -15.85 8.17
N ARG A 320 7.66 -16.24 6.92
CA ARG A 320 8.63 -16.95 6.08
C ARG A 320 8.56 -16.51 4.62
N VAL A 321 9.73 -16.30 4.02
CA VAL A 321 9.85 -16.10 2.57
C VAL A 321 9.51 -17.42 1.87
N LYS A 322 8.52 -17.38 0.98
CA LYS A 322 8.05 -18.54 0.22
C LYS A 322 8.89 -18.75 -1.04
N ASN A 323 9.25 -20.00 -1.29
CA ASN A 323 9.82 -20.45 -2.56
C ASN A 323 8.77 -21.16 -3.41
N MET A 324 8.90 -21.03 -4.72
CA MET A 324 8.08 -21.73 -5.70
C MET A 324 8.94 -22.42 -6.76
N PRO A 325 8.39 -23.42 -7.47
CA PRO A 325 8.97 -23.90 -8.71
C PRO A 325 9.27 -22.73 -9.67
N ILE A 326 10.38 -22.84 -10.41
CA ILE A 326 10.81 -21.80 -11.34
C ILE A 326 9.70 -21.55 -12.38
N ARG A 327 9.15 -20.33 -12.38
CA ARG A 327 8.05 -19.94 -13.24
C ARG A 327 8.43 -18.77 -14.12
N LYS A 328 8.17 -18.85 -15.42
CA LYS A 328 8.39 -17.74 -16.35
C LYS A 328 7.14 -16.88 -16.44
N ILE A 329 7.24 -15.62 -16.04
CA ILE A 329 6.12 -14.67 -16.02
C ILE A 329 6.35 -13.60 -17.10
N ASN A 330 5.45 -13.54 -18.07
CA ASN A 330 5.40 -12.44 -19.04
C ASN A 330 4.32 -11.44 -18.62
N THR A 331 4.72 -10.28 -18.09
CA THR A 331 3.79 -9.25 -17.65
C THR A 331 4.46 -7.88 -17.62
N PRO A 332 3.75 -6.75 -17.84
CA PRO A 332 4.35 -5.44 -17.66
C PRO A 332 4.64 -5.10 -16.19
N PHE A 333 3.85 -5.60 -15.25
CA PHE A 333 4.03 -5.34 -13.81
C PHE A 333 3.95 -6.61 -12.97
N PHE A 334 4.98 -6.83 -12.16
CA PHE A 334 5.03 -7.94 -11.21
C PHE A 334 5.18 -7.43 -9.78
N PHE A 335 4.35 -7.93 -8.87
CA PHE A 335 4.38 -7.56 -7.44
C PHE A 335 4.65 -8.80 -6.58
N SER A 336 5.68 -8.77 -5.74
CA SER A 336 5.98 -9.84 -4.79
C SER A 336 5.96 -9.34 -3.35
N TRP A 337 5.14 -9.98 -2.51
CA TRP A 337 5.19 -9.83 -1.06
C TRP A 337 5.48 -11.19 -0.42
N PHE A 338 6.64 -11.29 0.25
CA PHE A 338 7.13 -12.52 0.90
C PHE A 338 7.29 -13.75 -0.02
N TYR A 339 7.51 -13.54 -1.32
CA TYR A 339 7.95 -14.57 -2.27
C TYR A 339 9.36 -14.30 -2.80
N ASN A 340 10.21 -15.33 -2.76
CA ASN A 340 11.58 -15.26 -3.28
C ASN A 340 11.57 -15.05 -4.80
N LEU A 341 12.19 -13.95 -5.26
CA LEU A 341 12.26 -13.63 -6.69
C LEU A 341 13.05 -14.65 -7.52
N GLN A 342 13.91 -15.46 -6.90
CA GLN A 342 14.63 -16.53 -7.62
C GLN A 342 13.68 -17.64 -8.11
N SER A 343 12.44 -17.68 -7.62
CA SER A 343 11.39 -18.57 -8.13
C SER A 343 10.84 -18.13 -9.48
N PHE A 344 11.26 -16.97 -10.00
CA PHE A 344 10.68 -16.38 -11.20
C PHE A 344 11.73 -16.00 -12.23
N THR A 345 11.35 -16.11 -13.49
CA THR A 345 12.04 -15.46 -14.61
C THR A 345 11.07 -14.51 -15.30
N PHE A 346 11.55 -13.34 -15.71
CA PHE A 346 10.68 -12.26 -16.18
C PHE A 346 10.94 -11.92 -17.65
N GLY A 347 9.91 -11.41 -18.32
CA GLY A 347 10.07 -10.70 -19.59
C GLY A 347 10.99 -9.48 -19.41
N PRO A 348 11.73 -9.03 -20.44
CA PRO A 348 12.76 -7.99 -20.31
C PRO A 348 12.22 -6.63 -19.86
N ASP A 349 10.94 -6.36 -20.14
CA ASP A 349 10.30 -5.07 -19.86
C ASP A 349 9.44 -5.09 -18.58
N THR A 350 9.39 -6.22 -17.86
CA THR A 350 8.63 -6.34 -16.62
C THR A 350 9.18 -5.40 -15.55
N VAL A 351 8.31 -4.56 -14.98
CA VAL A 351 8.63 -3.77 -13.80
C VAL A 351 8.37 -4.62 -12.57
N ILE A 352 9.43 -4.91 -11.83
CA ILE A 352 9.38 -5.77 -10.64
C ILE A 352 9.30 -4.88 -9.40
N THR A 353 8.28 -5.08 -8.58
CA THR A 353 8.20 -4.50 -7.23
C THR A 353 8.19 -5.64 -6.22
N ALA A 354 9.12 -5.63 -5.27
CA ALA A 354 9.20 -6.72 -4.30
C ALA A 354 9.60 -6.27 -2.91
N LEU A 355 9.00 -6.92 -1.91
CA LEU A 355 9.25 -6.70 -0.50
C LEU A 355 9.13 -8.04 0.25
N TYR A 356 10.25 -8.50 0.81
CA TYR A 356 10.36 -9.69 1.66
C TYR A 356 11.65 -9.56 2.51
N ASP A 357 12.32 -10.65 2.88
CA ASP A 357 13.61 -10.60 3.59
C ASP A 357 14.62 -9.62 2.95
N GLY A 358 15.04 -8.63 3.74
CA GLY A 358 15.88 -7.54 3.26
C GLY A 358 17.29 -7.97 2.83
N ASP A 359 17.87 -8.96 3.49
CA ASP A 359 19.20 -9.47 3.15
C ASP A 359 19.15 -10.20 1.80
N GLN A 360 18.20 -11.11 1.61
CA GLN A 360 18.00 -11.80 0.34
C GLN A 360 17.67 -10.83 -0.79
N LEU A 361 16.71 -9.93 -0.57
CA LEU A 361 16.27 -8.94 -1.56
C LEU A 361 17.43 -8.04 -2.00
N SER A 362 18.31 -7.63 -1.08
CA SER A 362 19.47 -6.78 -1.38
C SER A 362 20.52 -7.45 -2.29
N THR A 363 20.53 -8.79 -2.32
CA THR A 363 21.45 -9.57 -3.18
C THR A 363 20.84 -9.94 -4.53
N TYR A 364 19.53 -9.73 -4.73
CA TYR A 364 18.87 -10.01 -5.99
C TYR A 364 19.36 -9.06 -7.09
N THR A 365 19.75 -9.62 -8.23
CA THR A 365 20.23 -8.85 -9.38
C THR A 365 19.35 -9.12 -10.59
N THR A 366 19.01 -8.05 -11.30
CA THR A 366 18.19 -8.13 -12.51
C THR A 366 18.53 -6.99 -13.47
N ASN A 367 18.27 -7.22 -14.75
CA ASN A 367 18.25 -6.17 -15.75
C ASN A 367 16.88 -5.49 -15.85
N ASN A 368 15.83 -6.02 -15.22
CA ASN A 368 14.52 -5.40 -15.22
C ASN A 368 14.50 -4.09 -14.41
N PRO A 369 13.60 -3.14 -14.73
CA PRO A 369 13.24 -2.07 -13.81
C PRO A 369 12.80 -2.67 -12.47
N PHE A 370 13.48 -2.30 -11.39
CA PHE A 370 13.31 -2.94 -10.08
C PHE A 370 13.07 -1.91 -8.98
N LEU A 371 11.99 -2.12 -8.23
CA LEU A 371 11.54 -1.32 -7.11
C LEU A 371 11.56 -2.20 -5.85
N GLN A 372 12.70 -2.22 -5.18
CA GLN A 372 12.88 -2.99 -3.95
C GLN A 372 12.30 -2.26 -2.73
N TRP A 373 11.77 -3.02 -1.78
CA TRP A 373 11.30 -2.50 -0.49
C TRP A 373 10.26 -1.39 -0.68
N HIS A 374 10.51 -0.17 -0.19
CA HIS A 374 9.62 0.98 -0.34
C HIS A 374 9.84 1.82 -1.61
N ASP A 375 10.68 1.36 -2.55
CA ASP A 375 11.03 2.16 -3.73
C ASP A 375 9.82 2.45 -4.66
N PHE A 376 8.75 1.65 -4.54
CA PHE A 376 7.48 1.89 -5.21
C PHE A 376 6.89 3.28 -4.92
N THR A 377 7.17 3.85 -3.75
CA THR A 377 6.67 5.17 -3.33
C THR A 377 7.27 6.32 -4.14
N TYR A 378 8.43 6.11 -4.77
CA TYR A 378 9.11 7.07 -5.65
C TYR A 378 8.68 6.96 -7.11
N ALA A 379 7.94 5.90 -7.46
CA ALA A 379 7.62 5.57 -8.84
C ALA A 379 6.12 5.66 -9.13
N PHE A 380 5.28 5.08 -8.28
CA PHE A 380 3.83 5.08 -8.48
C PHE A 380 3.16 6.35 -7.97
N ARG A 381 2.00 6.66 -8.56
CA ARG A 381 1.18 7.79 -8.10
C ARG A 381 0.61 7.51 -6.69
N PRO A 382 0.49 8.53 -5.81
CA PRO A 382 0.10 8.33 -4.41
C PRO A 382 -1.22 7.62 -4.17
N GLU A 383 -2.18 7.64 -5.09
CA GLU A 383 -3.46 6.93 -5.00
C GLU A 383 -3.33 5.41 -5.04
N PHE A 384 -2.21 4.87 -5.55
CA PHE A 384 -1.98 3.43 -5.70
C PHE A 384 -1.30 2.78 -4.50
N TYR A 385 -1.06 3.52 -3.42
CA TYR A 385 -0.45 2.97 -2.20
C TYR A 385 -0.84 3.73 -0.93
N TYR A 386 -0.67 3.06 0.20
CA TYR A 386 -0.94 3.59 1.54
C TYR A 386 0.31 4.24 2.16
N PRO A 387 0.16 5.16 3.13
CA PRO A 387 1.29 5.76 3.82
C PRO A 387 2.23 4.72 4.46
N VAL A 388 3.53 4.96 4.35
CA VAL A 388 4.59 4.15 4.96
C VAL A 388 5.28 5.02 6.00
N GLU A 389 5.06 4.68 7.27
CA GLU A 389 5.49 5.52 8.40
C GLU A 389 6.94 5.26 8.82
N LYS A 390 7.40 4.01 8.68
CA LYS A 390 8.68 3.56 9.24
C LYS A 390 9.51 2.77 8.22
N PRO A 391 10.84 2.85 8.31
CA PRO A 391 11.74 2.18 7.36
C PRO A 391 11.70 0.65 7.45
N HIS A 392 11.30 0.08 8.58
CA HIS A 392 11.23 -1.37 8.81
C HIS A 392 9.82 -1.94 8.60
N HIS A 393 8.85 -1.16 8.10
CA HIS A 393 7.56 -1.74 7.71
C HIS A 393 7.82 -2.73 6.59
N ASP A 394 7.39 -3.96 6.79
CA ASP A 394 7.63 -5.10 5.91
C ASP A 394 6.35 -5.51 5.16
N TYR A 395 5.35 -4.63 5.14
CA TYR A 395 4.14 -4.81 4.35
C TYR A 395 4.26 -4.06 3.02
N LEU A 396 4.01 -4.75 1.91
CA LEU A 396 3.97 -4.10 0.60
C LEU A 396 2.68 -3.27 0.48
N SER A 397 2.70 -2.04 0.97
CA SER A 397 1.54 -1.15 1.10
C SER A 397 0.94 -0.60 -0.22
N ILE A 398 0.97 -1.35 -1.31
CA ILE A 398 0.33 -0.99 -2.57
C ILE A 398 -1.17 -1.35 -2.56
N ASN A 399 -1.92 -0.84 -3.54
CA ASN A 399 -3.30 -1.23 -3.81
C ASN A 399 -3.37 -1.95 -5.17
N PRO A 400 -3.20 -3.29 -5.21
CA PRO A 400 -3.16 -4.06 -6.46
C PRO A 400 -4.44 -3.90 -7.28
N ALA A 401 -5.61 -3.82 -6.63
CA ALA A 401 -6.89 -3.66 -7.30
C ALA A 401 -6.97 -2.30 -8.03
N ALA A 402 -6.58 -1.20 -7.38
CA ALA A 402 -6.59 0.11 -8.02
C ALA A 402 -5.56 0.22 -9.17
N ILE A 403 -4.39 -0.42 -9.02
CA ILE A 403 -3.39 -0.51 -10.08
C ILE A 403 -3.95 -1.29 -11.27
N TYR A 404 -4.55 -2.45 -11.03
CA TYR A 404 -5.18 -3.26 -12.08
C TYR A 404 -6.24 -2.47 -12.85
N GLU A 405 -7.18 -1.83 -12.15
CA GLU A 405 -8.22 -1.02 -12.80
C GLU A 405 -7.62 0.13 -13.62
N ALA A 406 -6.56 0.77 -13.13
CA ALA A 406 -5.86 1.80 -13.90
C ALA A 406 -5.23 1.21 -15.18
N LEU A 407 -4.52 0.10 -15.08
CA LEU A 407 -3.86 -0.55 -16.22
C LEU A 407 -4.88 -1.05 -17.26
N LYS A 408 -5.96 -1.69 -16.82
CA LYS A 408 -7.08 -2.12 -17.67
C LYS A 408 -7.69 -0.96 -18.45
N ASN A 409 -7.82 0.20 -17.82
CA ASN A 409 -8.34 1.42 -18.44
C ASN A 409 -7.27 2.31 -19.09
N SER A 410 -6.07 1.77 -19.33
CA SER A 410 -4.92 2.49 -19.94
C SER A 410 -4.56 3.80 -19.24
N GLN A 411 -4.78 3.88 -17.93
CA GLN A 411 -4.42 5.02 -17.09
C GLN A 411 -2.98 4.87 -16.59
N PRO A 412 -2.22 5.97 -16.50
CA PRO A 412 -0.83 5.91 -16.04
C PRO A 412 -0.76 5.60 -14.54
N VAL A 413 0.04 4.59 -14.20
CA VAL A 413 0.32 4.18 -12.81
C VAL A 413 1.53 4.90 -12.21
N PHE A 414 2.50 5.27 -13.05
CA PHE A 414 3.67 6.03 -12.63
C PHE A 414 3.36 7.52 -12.45
N ILE A 415 4.13 8.15 -11.56
CA ILE A 415 4.19 9.62 -11.45
C ILE A 415 4.57 10.18 -12.83
N GLU A 416 3.93 11.28 -13.23
CA GLU A 416 4.25 11.95 -14.48
C GLU A 416 5.75 12.30 -14.54
N GLY A 417 6.44 11.85 -15.59
CA GLY A 417 7.89 12.00 -15.73
C GLY A 417 8.71 10.92 -15.03
N VAL A 418 8.10 9.83 -14.53
CA VAL A 418 8.80 8.59 -14.16
C VAL A 418 8.57 7.53 -15.23
N THR A 419 9.65 6.88 -15.66
CA THR A 419 9.65 5.79 -16.64
C THR A 419 10.42 4.57 -16.13
N ALA A 420 10.03 3.39 -16.63
CA ALA A 420 10.72 2.13 -16.39
C ALA A 420 12.20 2.17 -16.80
N GLU A 421 12.51 2.79 -17.95
CA GLU A 421 13.88 2.97 -18.44
C GLU A 421 14.74 3.77 -17.45
N GLY A 422 14.23 4.89 -16.92
CA GLY A 422 15.01 5.67 -15.94
C GLY A 422 15.16 4.98 -14.58
N ILE A 423 14.21 4.14 -14.17
CA ILE A 423 14.35 3.27 -12.98
C ILE A 423 15.51 2.29 -13.22
N GLN A 424 15.51 1.59 -14.36
CA GLN A 424 16.55 0.64 -14.75
C GLN A 424 17.94 1.31 -14.85
N LEU A 425 18.05 2.46 -15.50
CA LEU A 425 19.30 3.22 -15.62
C LEU A 425 19.83 3.67 -14.25
N THR A 426 18.95 4.04 -13.32
CA THR A 426 19.33 4.39 -11.94
C THR A 426 19.95 3.18 -11.25
N GLN A 427 19.33 2.00 -11.36
CA GLN A 427 19.85 0.75 -10.78
C GLN A 427 21.22 0.38 -11.37
N GLN A 428 21.37 0.45 -12.69
CA GLN A 428 22.64 0.20 -13.36
C GLN A 428 23.74 1.15 -12.87
N ALA A 429 23.42 2.43 -12.67
CA ALA A 429 24.38 3.41 -12.18
C ALA A 429 24.85 3.14 -10.75
N VAL A 430 23.94 2.70 -9.87
CA VAL A 430 24.26 2.29 -8.49
C VAL A 430 25.21 1.09 -8.49
N THR A 431 24.91 0.07 -9.31
CA THR A 431 25.79 -1.10 -9.47
C THR A 431 27.16 -0.71 -10.03
N LEU A 432 27.21 0.19 -11.03
CA LEU A 432 28.45 0.69 -11.60
C LEU A 432 29.27 1.51 -10.58
N GLY A 433 28.59 2.26 -9.72
CA GLY A 433 29.24 3.05 -8.66
C GLY A 433 29.90 2.17 -7.61
N ALA A 434 29.28 1.03 -7.29
CA ALA A 434 29.84 0.04 -6.37
C ALA A 434 31.15 -0.60 -6.87
N ILE A 435 31.38 -0.63 -8.19
CA ILE A 435 32.65 -1.12 -8.78
C ILE A 435 33.69 -0.01 -9.03
N GLY A 436 33.37 1.25 -8.70
CA GLY A 436 34.30 2.36 -8.67
C GLY A 436 34.43 3.19 -9.95
N ASP A 437 33.57 3.01 -10.95
CA ASP A 437 33.58 3.83 -12.18
C ASP A 437 32.77 5.13 -11.99
N ALA A 438 33.49 6.18 -11.59
CA ALA A 438 32.88 7.48 -11.26
C ALA A 438 32.20 8.19 -12.44
N LEU A 439 32.89 8.24 -13.57
CA LEU A 439 32.38 8.94 -14.74
C LEU A 439 31.21 8.17 -15.35
N GLY A 440 31.31 6.85 -15.42
CA GLY A 440 30.24 5.99 -15.89
C GLY A 440 28.97 6.13 -15.04
N THR A 441 29.10 6.14 -13.71
CA THR A 441 27.96 6.31 -12.79
C THR A 441 27.25 7.65 -12.98
N ILE A 442 27.98 8.77 -13.02
CA ILE A 442 27.36 10.09 -13.21
C ILE A 442 26.65 10.16 -14.57
N ARG A 443 27.27 9.65 -15.64
CA ARG A 443 26.67 9.66 -16.97
C ARG A 443 25.38 8.84 -17.03
N LEU A 444 25.35 7.65 -16.42
CA LEU A 444 24.12 6.85 -16.35
C LEU A 444 23.03 7.53 -15.52
N LEU A 445 23.39 8.20 -14.42
CA LEU A 445 22.40 8.96 -13.62
C LEU A 445 21.87 10.18 -14.38
N GLN A 446 22.69 10.86 -15.18
CA GLN A 446 22.22 11.93 -16.07
C GLN A 446 21.24 11.39 -17.10
N GLN A 447 21.55 10.26 -17.74
CA GLN A 447 20.62 9.59 -18.66
C GLN A 447 19.33 9.17 -17.94
N ALA A 448 19.43 8.63 -16.72
CA ALA A 448 18.26 8.28 -15.92
C ALA A 448 17.37 9.49 -15.63
N ILE A 449 17.96 10.66 -15.33
CA ILE A 449 17.23 11.92 -15.12
C ILE A 449 16.60 12.42 -16.42
N GLU A 450 17.29 12.30 -17.56
CA GLU A 450 16.73 12.67 -18.87
C GLU A 450 15.50 11.82 -19.22
N LYS A 451 15.55 10.52 -18.91
CA LYS A 451 14.44 9.57 -19.16
C LYS A 451 13.34 9.64 -18.11
N SER A 452 13.69 9.94 -16.87
CA SER A 452 12.77 9.99 -15.73
C SER A 452 13.00 11.24 -14.87
N PRO A 453 12.66 12.44 -15.38
CA PRO A 453 12.96 13.70 -14.70
C PRO A 453 12.24 13.89 -13.36
N ALA A 454 11.20 13.10 -13.08
CA ALA A 454 10.49 13.12 -11.80
C ALA A 454 10.91 11.99 -10.84
N TYR A 455 11.90 11.17 -11.19
CA TYR A 455 12.30 10.03 -10.35
C TYR A 455 13.30 10.43 -9.27
N TYR A 456 12.79 10.52 -8.03
CA TYR A 456 13.55 10.95 -6.84
C TYR A 456 14.90 10.24 -6.67
N LYS A 457 14.93 8.91 -6.82
CA LYS A 457 16.13 8.09 -6.55
C LYS A 457 17.30 8.45 -7.47
N ALA A 458 17.05 8.88 -8.70
CA ALA A 458 18.11 9.32 -9.61
C ALA A 458 18.83 10.56 -9.06
N TYR A 459 18.07 11.55 -8.57
CA TYR A 459 18.61 12.77 -7.94
C TYR A 459 19.33 12.47 -6.61
N TYR A 460 18.74 11.60 -5.79
CA TYR A 460 19.37 11.14 -4.55
C TYR A 460 20.73 10.50 -4.81
N HIS A 461 20.81 9.56 -5.77
CA HIS A 461 22.05 8.84 -6.06
C HIS A 461 23.11 9.74 -6.72
N ILE A 462 22.73 10.65 -7.62
CA ILE A 462 23.73 11.55 -8.23
C ILE A 462 24.30 12.53 -7.20
N ALA A 463 23.47 13.05 -6.29
CA ALA A 463 23.94 13.90 -5.20
C ALA A 463 24.83 13.12 -4.24
N GLN A 464 24.43 11.90 -3.85
CA GLN A 464 25.25 11.00 -3.03
C GLN A 464 26.62 10.75 -3.66
N TYR A 465 26.63 10.47 -4.96
CA TYR A 465 27.86 10.18 -5.69
C TYR A 465 28.78 11.41 -5.74
N LEU A 466 28.24 12.58 -6.10
CA LEU A 466 29.01 13.83 -6.12
C LEU A 466 29.54 14.23 -4.74
N ILE A 467 28.79 13.97 -3.66
CA ILE A 467 29.28 14.15 -2.28
C ILE A 467 30.51 13.28 -2.01
N SER A 468 30.53 12.02 -2.48
CA SER A 468 31.68 11.13 -2.31
C SER A 468 32.93 11.62 -3.05
N GLN A 469 32.75 12.46 -4.06
CA GLN A 469 33.83 13.11 -4.82
C GLN A 469 34.18 14.50 -4.29
N SER A 470 33.60 14.93 -3.16
CA SER A 470 33.74 16.30 -2.62
C SER A 470 33.19 17.40 -3.55
N ALA A 471 32.36 17.06 -4.53
CA ALA A 471 31.75 18.01 -5.48
C ALA A 471 30.46 18.63 -4.93
N PHE A 472 30.57 19.30 -3.78
CA PHE A 472 29.41 19.72 -2.97
C PHE A 472 28.47 20.70 -3.66
N ALA A 473 28.98 21.63 -4.48
CA ALA A 473 28.14 22.58 -5.20
C ALA A 473 27.22 21.87 -6.20
N GLN A 474 27.77 20.98 -7.03
CA GLN A 474 27.00 20.19 -7.99
C GLN A 474 26.04 19.23 -7.26
N ALA A 475 26.49 18.58 -6.17
CA ALA A 475 25.64 17.70 -5.39
C ALA A 475 24.44 18.43 -4.78
N MET A 476 24.64 19.65 -4.26
CA MET A 476 23.58 20.47 -3.70
C MET A 476 22.50 20.80 -4.73
N ASP A 477 22.88 21.14 -5.96
CA ASP A 477 21.93 21.44 -7.03
C ASP A 477 21.03 20.23 -7.36
N PHE A 478 21.58 19.02 -7.38
CA PHE A 478 20.80 17.80 -7.60
C PHE A 478 19.95 17.41 -6.39
N ALA A 479 20.51 17.52 -5.18
CA ALA A 479 19.77 17.25 -3.95
C ALA A 479 18.58 18.19 -3.80
N GLU A 480 18.73 19.48 -4.13
CA GLU A 480 17.64 20.47 -4.10
C GLU A 480 16.49 20.10 -5.05
N LYS A 481 16.81 19.60 -6.26
CA LYS A 481 15.80 19.04 -7.16
C LYS A 481 15.11 17.81 -6.57
N GLY A 482 15.87 16.90 -5.96
CA GLY A 482 15.32 15.73 -5.28
C GLY A 482 14.39 16.09 -4.11
N ILE A 483 14.65 17.17 -3.38
CA ILE A 483 13.77 17.66 -2.30
C ILE A 483 12.36 18.01 -2.83
N ALA A 484 12.24 18.51 -4.06
CA ALA A 484 10.94 18.81 -4.67
C ALA A 484 10.16 17.54 -5.06
N LEU A 485 10.87 16.43 -5.27
CA LEU A 485 10.33 15.13 -5.68
C LEU A 485 10.13 14.16 -4.50
N THR A 486 10.28 14.64 -3.26
CA THR A 486 10.15 13.79 -2.09
C THR A 486 8.73 13.22 -2.01
N PRO A 487 8.56 11.89 -1.90
CA PRO A 487 7.25 11.27 -1.80
C PRO A 487 6.46 11.76 -0.58
N THR A 488 5.17 12.01 -0.79
CA THR A 488 4.28 12.55 0.24
C THR A 488 3.85 11.49 1.24
N LYS A 489 3.67 10.25 0.78
CA LYS A 489 3.20 9.11 1.59
C LYS A 489 4.32 8.23 2.17
N LEU A 490 5.60 8.50 1.86
CA LEU A 490 6.74 7.90 2.57
C LEU A 490 7.22 8.88 3.64
N LEU A 491 6.89 8.62 4.90
CA LEU A 491 6.99 9.64 5.95
C LEU A 491 8.40 9.78 6.53
N TYR A 492 9.24 8.75 6.42
CA TYR A 492 10.56 8.75 7.05
C TYR A 492 11.69 9.27 6.14
N ASP A 493 11.49 9.37 4.83
CA ASP A 493 12.56 9.74 3.90
C ASP A 493 12.86 11.24 3.90
N VAL A 494 14.09 11.57 4.30
CA VAL A 494 14.63 12.93 4.36
C VAL A 494 15.99 13.04 3.67
N ASN A 495 16.38 12.03 2.87
CA ASN A 495 17.75 11.84 2.41
C ASN A 495 18.27 13.02 1.57
N CYS A 496 17.52 13.49 0.57
CA CYS A 496 17.92 14.65 -0.23
C CYS A 496 18.04 15.93 0.60
N MET A 497 17.21 16.10 1.64
CA MET A 497 17.29 17.25 2.55
C MET A 497 18.59 17.21 3.37
N GLU A 498 18.95 16.04 3.86
CA GLU A 498 20.17 15.80 4.62
C GLU A 498 21.44 15.96 3.77
N GLN A 499 21.42 15.48 2.53
CA GLN A 499 22.50 15.67 1.56
C GLN A 499 22.69 17.14 1.19
N ALA A 500 21.61 17.85 0.88
CA ALA A 500 21.67 19.29 0.59
C ALA A 500 22.21 20.06 1.79
N ALA A 501 21.74 19.74 3.01
CA ALA A 501 22.22 20.38 4.23
C ALA A 501 23.71 20.12 4.48
N LEU A 502 24.19 18.89 4.28
CA LEU A 502 25.61 18.57 4.36
C LEU A 502 26.43 19.39 3.36
N CYS A 503 26.00 19.46 2.10
CA CYS A 503 26.69 20.23 1.07
C CYS A 503 26.76 21.72 1.42
N ALA A 504 25.65 22.30 1.89
CA ALA A 504 25.61 23.68 2.34
C ALA A 504 26.59 23.95 3.49
N VAL A 505 26.74 23.03 4.46
CA VAL A 505 27.77 23.18 5.50
C VAL A 505 29.18 23.21 4.91
N ARG A 506 29.50 22.33 3.94
CA ARG A 506 30.81 22.27 3.29
C ARG A 506 31.11 23.51 2.45
N LEU A 507 30.07 24.19 1.96
CA LEU A 507 30.17 25.44 1.20
C LEU A 507 30.11 26.70 2.10
N GLY A 508 29.91 26.54 3.41
CA GLY A 508 29.74 27.66 4.35
C GLY A 508 28.37 28.35 4.32
N GLU A 509 27.38 27.76 3.63
CA GLU A 509 26.02 28.26 3.48
C GLU A 509 25.12 27.84 4.66
N TYR A 510 25.49 28.24 5.88
CA TYR A 510 24.87 27.75 7.11
C TYR A 510 23.36 28.00 7.26
N ASP A 511 22.85 29.10 6.70
CA ASP A 511 21.43 29.42 6.75
C ASP A 511 20.61 28.42 5.91
N LYS A 512 21.10 28.05 4.72
CA LYS A 512 20.46 27.00 3.90
C LYS A 512 20.53 25.64 4.58
N ALA A 513 21.70 25.29 5.14
CA ALA A 513 21.86 24.04 5.89
C ALA A 513 20.84 23.94 7.02
N THR A 514 20.66 25.02 7.79
CA THR A 514 19.68 25.09 8.88
C THR A 514 18.25 24.91 8.36
N ALA A 515 17.88 25.59 7.28
CA ALA A 515 16.54 25.50 6.69
C ALA A 515 16.20 24.08 6.22
N TRP A 516 17.12 23.40 5.52
CA TRP A 516 16.89 22.03 5.07
C TRP A 516 16.86 21.02 6.22
N CYS A 517 17.71 21.18 7.25
CA CYS A 517 17.61 20.35 8.45
C CYS A 517 16.27 20.53 9.18
N GLN A 518 15.76 21.76 9.27
CA GLN A 518 14.44 22.01 9.87
C GLN A 518 13.32 21.36 9.04
N LYS A 519 13.41 21.41 7.71
CA LYS A 519 12.48 20.71 6.82
C LYS A 519 12.53 19.18 7.03
N ALA A 520 13.73 18.61 7.15
CA ALA A 520 13.91 17.18 7.45
C ALA A 520 13.27 16.81 8.79
N LEU A 521 13.52 17.60 9.85
CA LEU A 521 12.97 17.34 11.18
C LEU A 521 11.46 17.54 11.28
N LEU A 522 10.87 18.40 10.43
CA LEU A 522 9.42 18.55 10.33
C LEU A 522 8.77 17.30 9.72
N LYS A 523 9.44 16.66 8.75
CA LYS A 523 8.95 15.44 8.11
C LYS A 523 9.21 14.19 8.95
N ASN A 524 10.42 14.09 9.52
CA ASN A 524 10.84 12.99 10.36
C ASN A 524 11.57 13.55 11.61
N GLU A 525 10.88 13.57 12.74
CA GLU A 525 11.42 14.10 14.00
C GLU A 525 12.62 13.31 14.55
N ASN A 526 12.84 12.10 14.04
CA ASN A 526 13.93 11.20 14.40
C ASN A 526 15.11 11.28 13.42
N ALA A 527 15.12 12.25 12.48
CA ALA A 527 16.19 12.47 11.51
C ALA A 527 17.52 12.85 12.21
N TYR A 528 18.24 11.85 12.68
CA TYR A 528 19.42 11.99 13.51
C TYR A 528 20.55 12.71 12.78
N PHE A 529 20.67 12.53 11.46
CA PHE A 529 21.73 13.13 10.67
C PHE A 529 21.42 14.62 10.41
N ALA A 530 20.16 15.01 10.20
CA ALA A 530 19.75 16.42 10.22
C ALA A 530 20.12 17.11 11.55
N MET A 531 19.88 16.46 12.70
CA MET A 531 20.30 16.99 14.02
C MET A 531 21.82 17.11 14.15
N ARG A 532 22.57 16.12 13.62
CA ARG A 532 24.04 16.16 13.57
C ARG A 532 24.52 17.36 12.77
N VAL A 533 23.95 17.60 11.58
CA VAL A 533 24.29 18.73 10.72
C VAL A 533 23.98 20.06 11.42
N LEU A 534 22.84 20.20 12.10
CA LEU A 534 22.54 21.39 12.92
C LEU A 534 23.56 21.61 14.03
N GLY A 535 23.98 20.54 14.71
CA GLY A 535 25.05 20.59 15.70
C GLY A 535 26.36 21.12 15.11
N GLU A 536 26.74 20.63 13.92
CA GLU A 536 27.93 21.09 13.19
C GLU A 536 27.84 22.57 12.81
N VAL A 537 26.70 23.01 12.24
CA VAL A 537 26.43 24.42 11.92
C VAL A 537 26.61 25.30 13.15
N LEU A 538 26.03 24.92 14.28
CA LEU A 538 26.12 25.70 15.52
C LEU A 538 27.56 25.77 16.06
N ILE A 539 28.35 24.69 15.94
CA ILE A 539 29.78 24.71 16.29
C ILE A 539 30.55 25.69 15.39
N LEU A 540 30.34 25.63 14.07
CA LEU A 540 31.00 26.50 13.10
C LEU A 540 30.62 27.98 13.28
N GLN A 541 29.39 28.25 13.72
CA GLN A 541 28.92 29.58 14.13
C GLN A 541 29.37 29.99 15.55
N LYS A 542 30.22 29.19 16.22
CA LYS A 542 30.72 29.41 17.59
C LYS A 542 29.62 29.42 18.67
N GLN A 543 28.44 28.86 18.37
CA GLN A 543 27.32 28.68 19.30
C GLN A 543 27.36 27.31 19.98
N VAL A 544 28.52 26.94 20.51
CA VAL A 544 28.84 25.58 20.99
C VAL A 544 27.84 25.04 22.02
N GLN A 545 27.41 25.87 22.98
CA GLN A 545 26.45 25.44 24.01
C GLN A 545 25.09 25.04 23.43
N LYS A 546 24.67 25.66 22.32
CA LYS A 546 23.43 25.30 21.63
C LYS A 546 23.57 24.02 20.81
N ALA A 547 24.77 23.66 20.37
CA ALA A 547 25.03 22.47 19.57
C ALA A 547 24.86 21.17 20.37
N ILE A 548 25.27 21.18 21.65
CA ILE A 548 25.26 20.02 22.54
C ILE A 548 23.91 19.28 22.58
N PRO A 549 22.76 19.94 22.85
CA PRO A 549 21.47 19.22 22.91
C PRO A 549 21.06 18.58 21.58
N TYR A 550 21.34 19.21 20.44
CA TYR A 550 21.09 18.59 19.12
C TYR A 550 21.94 17.35 18.89
N LEU A 551 23.23 17.41 19.24
CA LEU A 551 24.15 16.28 19.08
C LEU A 551 23.83 15.14 20.06
N GLN A 552 23.39 15.45 21.29
CA GLN A 552 22.89 14.46 22.23
C GLN A 552 21.63 13.76 21.70
N LYS A 553 20.66 14.53 21.17
CA LYS A 553 19.45 13.96 20.56
C LYS A 553 19.77 13.13 19.32
N SER A 554 20.69 13.58 18.47
CA SER A 554 21.22 12.81 17.33
C SER A 554 21.75 11.44 17.78
N ILE A 555 22.65 11.42 18.77
CA ILE A 555 23.24 10.18 19.31
C ILE A 555 22.20 9.27 19.95
N TRP A 556 21.12 9.83 20.52
CA TRP A 556 20.06 9.04 21.11
C TRP A 556 19.28 8.23 20.06
N HIS A 557 19.03 8.81 18.89
CA HIS A 557 18.37 8.11 17.80
C HIS A 557 19.29 7.13 17.08
N GLU A 558 20.53 7.55 16.78
CA GLU A 558 21.51 6.70 16.11
C GLU A 558 22.92 7.16 16.47
N SER A 559 23.79 6.21 16.85
CA SER A 559 25.14 6.54 17.30
C SER A 559 26.12 6.27 16.18
N ILE A 560 26.74 7.31 15.62
CA ILE A 560 27.71 7.18 14.52
C ILE A 560 29.02 7.90 14.84
N PHE A 561 30.04 7.69 14.01
CA PHE A 561 31.33 8.37 14.16
C PHE A 561 31.18 9.90 14.30
N SER A 562 30.47 10.54 13.36
CA SER A 562 30.51 12.00 13.21
C SER A 562 29.69 12.75 14.25
N ASN A 563 28.57 12.21 14.76
CA ASN A 563 27.84 12.87 15.86
C ASN A 563 28.57 12.75 17.20
N ASN A 564 29.18 11.60 17.51
CA ASN A 564 30.04 11.44 18.67
C ASN A 564 31.27 12.36 18.58
N TRP A 565 31.95 12.41 17.45
CA TRP A 565 33.13 13.26 17.29
C TRP A 565 32.78 14.75 17.43
N LEU A 566 31.67 15.21 16.85
CA LEU A 566 31.22 16.60 16.99
C LEU A 566 30.78 16.93 18.42
N LEU A 567 30.15 16.01 19.14
CA LEU A 567 29.79 16.24 20.53
C LEU A 567 31.03 16.35 21.42
N GLY A 568 32.02 15.49 21.20
CA GLY A 568 33.31 15.60 21.88
C GLY A 568 34.05 16.88 21.54
N LEU A 569 34.00 17.34 20.28
CA LEU A 569 34.54 18.64 19.87
C LEU A 569 33.82 19.80 20.59
N ALA A 570 32.48 19.74 20.72
CA ALA A 570 31.72 20.74 21.45
C ALA A 570 32.12 20.81 22.94
N TYR A 571 32.34 19.65 23.58
CA TYR A 571 32.85 19.60 24.95
C TYR A 571 34.29 20.12 25.07
N HIS A 572 35.14 19.81 24.09
CA HIS A 572 36.50 20.35 24.01
C HIS A 572 36.50 21.89 23.99
N PHE A 573 35.68 22.50 23.12
CA PHE A 573 35.53 23.97 23.08
C PHE A 573 34.87 24.55 24.33
N SER A 574 34.10 23.76 25.07
CA SER A 574 33.51 24.15 26.34
C SER A 574 34.46 23.99 27.54
N GLY A 575 35.65 23.41 27.34
CA GLY A 575 36.64 23.15 28.39
C GLY A 575 36.39 21.88 29.21
N ASP A 576 35.42 21.06 28.85
CA ASP A 576 35.13 19.78 29.52
C ASP A 576 35.97 18.65 28.90
N ALA A 577 37.23 18.56 29.34
CA ALA A 577 38.18 17.58 28.83
C ALA A 577 37.75 16.12 29.09
N GLY A 578 37.01 15.88 30.19
CA GLY A 578 36.54 14.53 30.55
C GLY A 578 35.51 14.02 29.53
N LYS A 579 34.47 14.81 29.26
CA LYS A 579 33.47 14.44 28.25
C LYS A 579 34.03 14.46 26.84
N ALA A 580 34.95 15.37 26.53
CA ALA A 580 35.60 15.39 25.21
C ALA A 580 36.30 14.05 24.90
N GLU A 581 37.06 13.51 25.87
CA GLU A 581 37.72 12.21 25.74
C GLU A 581 36.72 11.05 25.68
N GLU A 582 35.67 11.07 26.50
CA GLU A 582 34.60 10.06 26.45
C GLU A 582 34.01 9.94 25.05
N TYR A 583 33.57 11.06 24.47
CA TYR A 583 32.95 11.07 23.14
C TYR A 583 33.96 10.84 22.01
N TYR A 584 35.25 11.17 22.22
CA TYR A 584 36.31 10.78 21.29
C TYR A 584 36.44 9.25 21.21
N GLN A 585 36.47 8.58 22.36
CA GLN A 585 36.53 7.11 22.43
C GLN A 585 35.29 6.46 21.82
N ARG A 586 34.09 7.04 22.03
CA ARG A 586 32.87 6.57 21.38
C ARG A 586 32.92 6.73 19.86
N ALA A 587 33.41 7.85 19.35
CA ALA A 587 33.61 8.04 17.91
C ALA A 587 34.58 6.99 17.34
N ALA A 588 35.69 6.72 18.03
CA ALA A 588 36.69 5.75 17.60
C ALA A 588 36.16 4.30 17.54
N LYS A 589 35.12 3.95 18.32
CA LYS A 589 34.44 2.65 18.20
C LYS A 589 33.70 2.48 16.88
N HIS A 590 33.27 3.58 16.27
CA HIS A 590 32.52 3.58 15.00
C HIS A 590 33.41 3.71 13.77
N SER A 591 34.56 4.36 13.88
CA SER A 591 35.49 4.53 12.75
C SER A 591 36.90 4.91 13.19
N ASN A 592 37.90 4.46 12.43
CA ASN A 592 39.32 4.83 12.60
C ASN A 592 39.63 6.25 12.07
N LEU A 593 38.63 7.00 11.61
CA LEU A 593 38.79 8.37 11.12
C LEU A 593 39.07 9.38 12.25
N GLY A 594 38.85 9.02 13.53
CA GLY A 594 39.01 9.92 14.67
C GLY A 594 40.35 10.66 14.68
N LYS A 595 40.28 11.99 14.68
CA LYS A 595 41.44 12.88 14.88
C LYS A 595 41.31 13.66 16.18
N PRO A 596 42.40 13.86 16.93
CA PRO A 596 42.35 14.60 18.18
C PRO A 596 41.93 16.05 17.92
N TYR A 597 41.11 16.61 18.82
CA TYR A 597 40.55 17.96 18.67
C TYR A 597 41.61 19.07 18.64
N SER A 598 42.81 18.80 19.15
CA SER A 598 43.95 19.72 19.06
C SER A 598 44.56 19.84 17.67
N LYS A 599 44.25 18.91 16.76
CA LYS A 599 44.72 18.90 15.37
C LYS A 599 43.63 19.24 14.36
N GLN A 600 42.39 18.85 14.65
CA GLN A 600 41.25 19.03 13.75
C GLN A 600 40.06 19.58 14.53
N THR A 601 39.47 20.65 14.00
CA THR A 601 38.38 21.41 14.64
C THR A 601 37.10 21.45 13.81
N ASP A 602 37.05 20.68 12.72
CA ASP A 602 35.91 20.48 11.85
C ASP A 602 36.01 19.11 11.17
N LEU A 603 35.03 18.75 10.35
CA LEU A 603 35.00 17.49 9.63
C LEU A 603 35.55 17.58 8.19
N ASN A 604 36.23 18.66 7.79
CA ASN A 604 36.75 18.79 6.43
C ASN A 604 37.78 17.68 6.11
N TYR A 605 38.52 17.21 7.12
CA TYR A 605 39.44 16.07 6.95
C TYR A 605 38.74 14.73 6.61
N VAL A 606 37.42 14.62 6.81
CA VAL A 606 36.61 13.46 6.44
C VAL A 606 36.06 13.61 5.03
N TYR A 607 35.57 14.81 4.70
CA TYR A 607 34.82 15.06 3.47
C TYR A 607 35.67 15.63 2.32
N GLY A 608 36.89 16.09 2.59
CA GLY A 608 37.76 16.73 1.62
C GLY A 608 37.40 18.21 1.36
N GLU A 609 38.27 18.88 0.63
CA GLU A 609 38.03 20.24 0.15
C GLU A 609 37.03 20.22 -1.02
N PRO A 610 36.15 21.23 -1.15
CA PRO A 610 35.23 21.32 -2.28
C PRO A 610 35.96 21.31 -3.63
N ILE A 611 35.49 20.47 -4.56
CA ILE A 611 35.98 20.43 -5.94
C ILE A 611 34.85 20.67 -6.93
N VAL A 612 35.22 20.88 -8.20
CA VAL A 612 34.31 20.77 -9.34
C VAL A 612 34.64 19.46 -10.05
N PHE A 613 33.67 18.56 -10.14
CA PHE A 613 33.81 17.31 -10.86
C PHE A 613 33.52 17.54 -12.34
N ASP A 614 34.42 17.12 -13.22
CA ASP A 614 34.21 17.20 -14.67
C ASP A 614 33.22 16.11 -15.09
N ILE A 615 32.06 16.55 -15.56
CA ILE A 615 30.93 15.69 -15.95
C ILE A 615 30.80 15.55 -17.47
N ASN A 616 31.76 16.06 -18.25
CA ASN A 616 31.74 16.07 -19.72
C ASN A 616 32.52 14.91 -20.35
#